data_AF-A0AB33CJ12-F1
#
_entry.id   AF-A0AB33CJ12-F1
#
_cell.length_a   1.000
_cell.length_b   1.000
_cell.length_c   1.000
_cell.angle_alpha   90.00
_cell.angle_beta   90.00
_cell.angle_gamma   90.00
#
_symmetry.space_group_name_H-M   'P 1'
#
loop_
_entity.id
_entity.type
_entity.pdbx_description
1 polymer ?
#
loop_
_entity_poly.entity_id
_entity_poly.type
_entity_poly.pdbx_seq_one_letter_code
_entity_poly.pdbx_strand_id
1 'polypeptide(L)'
;MSRLTYRHTVKAFHYDVDLRWDGTSNSWLLQSLVRGVPSVSIVVGRSHGIDFVAPEPDAKGHYIYVRGAFIDLPEDSWRELKSWYEAIADAVAPAPPVEDLPRNLPPIAPPLAPYAQRAHA
;
A
#
# COMPACT_ATOMS: atom_id res chain seq x y z
N MET A 1 -13.67 -3.31 14.08
CA MET A 1 -12.39 -3.33 13.34
C MET A 1 -12.09 -1.91 12.89
N SER A 2 -10.95 -1.35 13.29
CA SER A 2 -10.51 -0.02 12.82
C SER A 2 -10.26 -0.10 11.32
N ARG A 3 -10.81 0.84 10.54
CA ARG A 3 -10.73 0.85 9.08
C ARG A 3 -9.39 1.48 8.68
N LEU A 4 -8.53 0.72 8.02
CA LEU A 4 -7.24 1.23 7.55
C LEU A 4 -7.49 2.16 6.36
N THR A 5 -7.22 3.45 6.56
CA THR A 5 -7.25 4.45 5.51
C THR A 5 -5.87 5.07 5.44
N TYR A 6 -5.26 5.06 4.26
CA TYR A 6 -3.95 5.67 4.03
C TYR A 6 -4.09 6.78 2.99
N ARG A 7 -3.29 7.83 3.12
CA ARG A 7 -3.28 8.96 2.19
C ARG A 7 -1.87 9.52 2.07
N HIS A 8 -1.50 9.86 0.84
CA HIS A 8 -0.29 10.62 0.56
C HIS A 8 -0.54 11.61 -0.57
N THR A 9 0.11 12.77 -0.49
CA THR A 9 -0.02 13.83 -1.48
C THR A 9 1.37 14.30 -1.88
N VAL A 10 1.65 14.33 -3.18
CA VAL A 10 2.91 14.84 -3.74
C VAL A 10 2.64 16.01 -4.68
N LYS A 11 3.67 16.85 -4.88
CA LYS A 11 3.61 17.93 -5.86
C LYS A 11 3.82 17.38 -7.27
N ALA A 12 2.95 17.77 -8.20
CA ALA A 12 3.21 17.63 -9.63
C ALA A 12 3.64 18.99 -10.21
N PHE A 13 3.72 19.11 -11.53
CA PHE A 13 4.18 20.32 -12.20
C PHE A 13 3.27 21.56 -11.94
N HIS A 14 1.95 21.38 -12.01
CA HIS A 14 0.98 22.48 -11.93
C HIS A 14 -0.17 22.22 -10.95
N TYR A 15 -0.17 21.06 -10.30
CA TYR A 15 -1.22 20.57 -9.41
C TYR A 15 -0.60 19.60 -8.40
N ASP A 16 -1.39 19.16 -7.44
CA ASP A 16 -0.97 18.12 -6.50
C ASP A 16 -1.59 16.78 -6.91
N VAL A 17 -0.89 15.68 -6.65
CA VAL A 17 -1.42 14.33 -6.86
C VAL A 17 -1.64 13.70 -5.50
N ASP A 18 -2.86 13.26 -5.27
CA ASP A 18 -3.31 12.66 -4.03
C ASP A 18 -3.68 11.20 -4.26
N LEU A 19 -3.07 10.31 -3.49
CA LEU A 19 -3.34 8.88 -3.55
C LEU A 19 -3.83 8.40 -2.19
N ARG A 20 -4.93 7.64 -2.19
CA ARG A 20 -5.55 7.10 -0.99
C ARG A 20 -5.86 5.62 -1.12
N TRP A 21 -5.74 4.90 -0.03
CA TRP A 21 -6.31 3.56 0.16
C TRP A 21 -7.51 3.65 1.09
N ASP A 22 -8.63 3.04 0.69
CA ASP A 22 -9.79 2.80 1.57
C ASP A 22 -9.97 1.29 1.78
N GLY A 23 -9.71 0.83 3.02
CA GLY A 23 -9.91 -0.56 3.42
C GLY A 23 -11.38 -1.00 3.49
N THR A 24 -12.35 -0.07 3.41
CA THR A 24 -13.78 -0.39 3.38
C THR A 24 -14.18 -0.93 2.00
N SER A 25 -13.78 -0.20 0.95
CA SER A 25 -14.04 -0.58 -0.44
C SER A 25 -12.94 -1.45 -1.04
N ASN A 26 -11.82 -1.64 -0.34
CA ASN A 26 -10.61 -2.29 -0.84
C ASN A 26 -10.16 -1.68 -2.17
N SER A 27 -10.11 -0.35 -2.22
CA SER A 27 -9.80 0.40 -3.43
C SER A 27 -8.84 1.55 -3.19
N TRP A 28 -8.08 1.85 -4.23
CA TRP A 28 -7.29 3.06 -4.36
C TRP A 28 -8.14 4.19 -4.96
N LEU A 29 -7.89 5.41 -4.49
CA LEU A 29 -8.41 6.65 -5.08
C LEU A 29 -7.22 7.53 -5.44
N LEU A 30 -7.04 7.79 -6.73
CA LEU A 30 -6.06 8.73 -7.28
C LEU A 30 -6.78 10.02 -7.70
N GLN A 31 -6.32 11.16 -7.21
CA GLN A 31 -6.89 12.47 -7.54
C GLN A 31 -5.81 13.44 -8.01
N SER A 32 -6.12 14.26 -9.00
CA SER A 32 -5.38 15.49 -9.26
C SER A 32 -6.09 16.65 -8.57
N LEU A 33 -5.35 17.44 -7.80
CA LEU A 33 -5.88 18.55 -7.02
C LEU A 33 -5.35 19.87 -7.60
N VAL A 34 -6.25 20.67 -8.16
CA VAL A 34 -5.94 22.04 -8.59
C VAL A 34 -6.29 22.97 -7.45
N ARG A 35 -5.28 23.61 -6.84
CA ARG A 35 -5.45 24.49 -5.67
C ARG A 35 -6.19 23.80 -4.50
N GLY A 36 -5.89 22.51 -4.28
CA GLY A 36 -6.50 21.70 -3.23
C GLY A 36 -7.90 21.15 -3.56
N VAL A 37 -8.46 21.49 -4.72
CA VAL A 37 -9.77 20.99 -5.16
C VAL A 37 -9.60 19.83 -6.14
N PRO A 38 -10.26 18.68 -5.93
CA PRO A 38 -10.21 17.58 -6.89
C PRO A 38 -10.73 18.00 -8.27
N SER A 39 -9.87 17.88 -9.28
CA SER A 39 -10.19 18.14 -10.68
C SER A 39 -10.46 16.83 -11.43
N VAL A 40 -9.67 15.79 -11.14
CA VAL A 40 -9.86 14.42 -11.65
C VAL A 40 -9.85 13.46 -10.47
N SER A 41 -10.63 12.38 -10.55
CA SER A 41 -10.67 11.32 -9.53
C SER A 41 -10.86 9.97 -10.21
N ILE A 42 -9.97 9.03 -9.90
CA ILE A 42 -9.96 7.68 -10.48
C ILE A 42 -9.95 6.68 -9.34
N VAL A 43 -10.96 5.81 -9.32
CA VAL A 43 -11.07 4.72 -8.34
C VAL A 43 -10.60 3.43 -8.97
N VAL A 44 -9.75 2.69 -8.25
CA VAL A 44 -9.19 1.43 -8.73
C VAL A 44 -9.29 0.38 -7.64
N GLY A 45 -9.88 -0.77 -7.94
CA GLY A 45 -9.90 -1.89 -7.00
C GLY A 45 -8.50 -2.43 -6.74
N ARG A 46 -8.27 -3.00 -5.56
CA ARG A 46 -6.97 -3.58 -5.15
C ARG A 46 -6.35 -4.49 -6.21
N SER A 47 -7.14 -5.33 -6.88
CA SER A 47 -6.65 -6.32 -7.85
C SER A 47 -6.05 -5.73 -9.11
N HIS A 48 -6.44 -4.50 -9.49
CA HIS A 48 -5.90 -3.84 -10.66
C HIS A 48 -4.65 -3.01 -10.32
N GLY A 49 -4.55 -2.51 -9.09
CA GLY A 49 -3.41 -1.69 -8.66
C GLY A 49 -3.27 -0.38 -9.43
N ILE A 50 -2.11 0.26 -9.28
CA ILE A 50 -1.72 1.47 -9.99
C ILE A 50 -0.34 1.22 -10.59
N ASP A 51 -0.19 1.51 -11.88
CA ASP A 51 1.08 1.29 -12.57
C ASP A 51 1.95 2.55 -12.48
N PHE A 52 3.14 2.39 -11.91
CA PHE A 52 4.18 3.40 -11.91
C PHE A 52 5.17 3.08 -13.02
N VAL A 53 5.15 3.88 -14.08
CA VAL A 53 5.96 3.63 -15.27
C VAL A 53 7.13 4.59 -15.30
N ALA A 54 8.34 4.03 -15.25
CA ALA A 54 9.57 4.76 -15.45
C ALA A 54 9.80 5.00 -16.96
N PRO A 55 10.47 6.09 -17.35
CA PRO A 55 10.84 6.30 -18.73
C PRO A 55 11.78 5.18 -19.22
N GLU A 56 11.51 4.65 -20.40
CA GLU A 56 12.52 3.93 -21.19
C GLU A 56 13.70 4.86 -21.52
N PRO A 57 14.90 4.34 -21.84
CA PRO A 57 16.08 5.15 -22.12
C PRO A 57 15.88 6.27 -23.17
N ASP A 58 14.91 6.11 -24.08
CA ASP A 58 14.56 7.10 -25.10
C ASP A 58 13.25 7.88 -24.80
N ALA A 59 12.54 7.54 -23.72
CA ALA A 59 11.31 8.20 -23.30
C ALA A 59 11.59 9.32 -22.29
N LYS A 60 10.74 10.35 -22.31
CA LYS A 60 10.81 11.46 -21.35
C LYS A 60 9.64 11.36 -20.38
N GLY A 61 9.95 11.43 -19.07
CA GLY A 61 8.97 11.62 -18.01
C GLY A 61 8.68 10.36 -17.20
N HIS A 62 8.37 10.58 -15.92
CA HIS A 62 7.93 9.53 -15.00
C HIS A 62 6.42 9.67 -14.83
N TYR A 63 5.66 8.63 -15.16
CA TYR A 63 4.21 8.74 -15.15
C TYR A 63 3.54 7.63 -14.35
N ILE A 64 2.35 7.97 -13.86
CA ILE A 64 1.38 7.01 -13.36
C ILE A 64 0.44 6.68 -14.52
N TYR A 65 0.26 5.39 -14.79
CA TYR A 65 -0.73 4.91 -15.73
C TYR A 65 -1.85 4.20 -14.99
N VAL A 66 -3.08 4.64 -15.21
CA VAL A 66 -4.25 4.04 -14.58
C VAL A 66 -5.47 4.19 -15.47
N ARG A 67 -6.10 3.06 -15.82
CA ARG A 67 -7.36 3.04 -16.61
C ARG A 67 -7.31 3.90 -17.90
N GLY A 68 -6.16 3.94 -18.58
CA GLY A 68 -5.98 4.74 -19.80
C GLY A 68 -5.63 6.22 -19.57
N ALA A 69 -5.58 6.67 -18.31
CA ALA A 69 -5.12 8.01 -17.95
C ALA A 69 -3.63 7.99 -17.59
N PHE A 70 -2.94 9.07 -17.99
CA PHE A 70 -1.53 9.30 -17.71
C PHE A 70 -1.39 10.55 -16.83
N ILE A 71 -0.65 10.43 -15.74
CA ILE A 71 -0.28 11.55 -14.88
C ILE A 71 1.23 11.65 -14.87
N ASP A 72 1.76 12.69 -15.50
CA ASP A 72 3.19 12.98 -15.50
C ASP A 72 3.60 13.65 -14.18
N LEU A 73 4.74 13.24 -13.66
CA LEU A 73 5.27 13.66 -12.37
C LEU A 73 6.77 13.98 -12.48
N PRO A 74 7.25 14.95 -11.68
CA PRO A 74 8.68 15.08 -11.40
C PRO A 74 9.23 13.76 -10.84
N GLU A 75 10.45 13.40 -11.21
CA GLU A 75 11.09 12.13 -10.81
C GLU A 75 11.05 11.90 -9.30
N ASP A 76 11.41 12.90 -8.50
CA ASP A 76 11.45 12.79 -7.04
C ASP A 76 10.06 12.50 -6.46
N SER A 77 9.04 13.22 -6.95
CA SER A 77 7.65 13.05 -6.52
C SER A 77 7.07 11.72 -6.98
N TRP A 78 7.45 11.24 -8.18
CA TRP A 78 7.09 9.92 -8.66
C TRP A 78 7.72 8.82 -7.79
N ARG A 79 9.01 8.93 -7.48
CA ARG A 79 9.74 7.94 -6.67
C ARG A 79 9.19 7.87 -5.25
N GLU A 80 8.91 9.04 -4.66
CA GLU A 80 8.28 9.15 -3.35
C GLU A 80 6.90 8.48 -3.34
N LEU A 81 6.04 8.82 -4.30
CA LEU A 81 4.68 8.28 -4.36
C LEU A 81 4.67 6.78 -4.67
N LYS A 82 5.59 6.30 -5.52
CA LYS A 82 5.79 4.87 -5.80
C LYS A 82 6.19 4.11 -4.55
N SER A 83 7.23 4.58 -3.85
CA SER A 83 7.72 3.93 -2.64
C SER A 83 6.63 3.87 -1.56
N TRP A 84 5.86 4.96 -1.41
CA TRP A 84 4.73 4.98 -0.51
C TRP A 84 3.64 3.99 -0.92
N TYR A 85 3.26 3.97 -2.20
CA TYR A 85 2.25 3.05 -2.72
C TYR A 85 2.63 1.58 -2.50
N GLU A 86 3.87 1.21 -2.81
CA GLU A 86 4.38 -0.16 -2.63
C GLU A 86 4.33 -0.57 -1.15
N ALA A 87 4.77 0.31 -0.24
CA ALA A 87 4.74 0.03 1.19
C ALA A 87 3.30 -0.20 1.72
N ILE A 88 2.33 0.58 1.24
CA ILE A 88 0.93 0.38 1.62
C ILE A 88 0.33 -0.84 0.93
N ALA A 89 0.64 -1.09 -0.34
CA ALA A 89 0.18 -2.25 -1.09
C ALA A 89 0.61 -3.56 -0.41
N ASP A 90 1.86 -3.63 0.05
CA ASP A 90 2.39 -4.74 0.84
C ASP A 90 1.66 -4.90 2.18
N ALA A 91 1.41 -3.79 2.89
CA ALA A 91 0.71 -3.80 4.17
C ALA A 91 -0.76 -4.25 4.08
N VAL A 92 -1.40 -4.04 2.92
CA VAL A 92 -2.82 -4.40 2.69
C VAL A 92 -2.98 -5.66 1.81
N ALA A 93 -1.86 -6.30 1.46
CA ALA A 93 -1.87 -7.57 0.76
C ALA A 93 -2.59 -8.63 1.62
N PRO A 94 -3.39 -9.51 1.00
CA PRO A 94 -3.95 -10.64 1.74
C PRO A 94 -2.79 -11.49 2.29
N ALA A 95 -2.91 -11.93 3.54
CA ALA A 95 -1.92 -12.83 4.13
C ALA A 95 -1.75 -14.06 3.24
N PRO A 96 -0.51 -14.55 3.03
CA PRO A 96 -0.30 -15.77 2.25
C PRO A 96 -1.07 -16.91 2.91
N PRO A 97 -1.65 -17.83 2.12
CA PRO A 97 -2.32 -19.00 2.66
C PRO A 97 -1.35 -19.78 3.54
N VAL A 98 -1.80 -20.16 4.74
CA VAL A 98 -1.02 -20.90 5.76
C VAL A 98 -0.66 -22.32 5.29
N GLU A 99 -1.01 -22.70 4.07
CA GLU A 99 -0.89 -24.06 3.52
C GLU A 99 0.55 -24.48 3.17
N ASP A 100 1.53 -23.56 3.22
CA ASP A 100 2.96 -23.85 3.02
C ASP A 100 3.77 -23.97 4.34
N LEU A 101 3.12 -23.97 5.51
CA LEU A 101 3.79 -24.39 6.73
C LEU A 101 3.92 -25.92 6.71
N PRO A 102 5.14 -26.50 6.77
CA PRO A 102 5.27 -27.94 6.91
C PRO A 102 4.49 -28.37 8.15
N ARG A 103 3.46 -29.21 7.96
CA ARG A 103 2.60 -29.78 9.01
C ARG A 103 3.35 -30.57 10.10
N ASN A 104 4.68 -30.63 10.03
CA ASN A 104 5.57 -31.36 10.94
C ASN A 104 6.53 -30.41 11.68
N LEU A 105 6.05 -29.28 12.18
CA LEU A 105 6.76 -28.65 13.29
C LEU A 105 6.47 -29.48 14.55
N PRO A 106 7.48 -30.05 15.23
CA PRO A 106 7.25 -30.71 16.50
C PRO A 106 6.66 -29.68 17.47
N PRO A 107 5.70 -30.07 18.32
CA PRO A 107 5.12 -29.14 19.28
C PRO A 107 6.24 -28.56 20.15
N ILE A 108 6.50 -27.26 20.01
CA ILE A 108 7.32 -26.52 20.98
C ILE A 108 6.43 -26.34 22.21
N ALA A 109 6.28 -27.40 22.99
CA ALA A 109 5.84 -27.28 24.36
C ALA A 109 7.04 -26.77 25.17
N PRO A 110 7.00 -25.56 25.76
CA PRO A 110 8.00 -25.21 26.75
C PRO A 110 7.83 -26.17 27.95
N PRO A 111 8.91 -26.69 28.55
CA PRO A 111 8.77 -27.46 29.77
C PRO A 111 8.18 -26.54 30.85
N LEU A 112 6.98 -26.89 31.34
CA LEU A 112 6.43 -26.29 32.56
C LEU A 112 7.40 -26.61 33.70
N ALA A 113 8.20 -25.62 34.10
CA ALA A 113 9.08 -25.72 35.24
C ALA A 113 8.24 -26.00 36.51
N PRO A 114 8.54 -27.05 37.30
CA PRO A 114 7.76 -27.38 38.49
C PRO A 114 8.33 -26.64 39.71
N TYR A 115 8.07 -25.34 39.87
CA TYR A 115 8.33 -24.66 41.15
C TYR A 115 7.36 -23.51 41.38
N ALA A 116 6.17 -23.82 41.91
CA ALA A 116 5.41 -22.91 42.75
C ALA A 116 4.25 -23.66 43.44
N GLN A 117 4.56 -24.43 44.49
CA GLN A 117 3.54 -24.76 45.49
C GLN A 117 4.20 -25.11 46.84
N ARG A 118 4.46 -24.08 47.64
CA ARG A 118 4.42 -24.19 49.11
C ARG A 118 3.81 -22.92 49.68
N ALA A 119 2.50 -22.96 49.86
CA ALA A 119 1.76 -22.16 50.83
C ALA A 119 0.48 -22.92 51.20
N HIS A 120 0.57 -23.74 52.24
CA HIS A 120 -0.53 -24.10 53.15
C HIS A 120 0.11 -23.97 54.55
N ALA A 121 -0.32 -22.97 55.32
CA ALA A 121 -1.38 -23.07 56.32
C ALA A 121 -0.92 -23.87 57.54
#